data_AF-A0A1V5PVL3-F1
#
_entry.id   AF-A0A1V5PVL3-F1
#
_cell.length_a   1.000
_cell.length_b   1.000
_cell.length_c   1.000
_cell.angle_alpha   90.00
_cell.angle_beta   90.00
_cell.angle_gamma   90.00
#
_symmetry.space_group_name_H-M   'P 1'
#
loop_
_entity.id
_entity.type
_entity.pdbx_description
1 polymer ?
#
loop_
_entity_poly.entity_id
_entity_poly.type
_entity_poly.pdbx_seq_one_letter_code
_entity_poly.pdbx_strand_id
1 'polypeptide(L)'
;MTDTTQPKKELSLDSILESAAQLGMQINADEARRWLNAIQTAQGDDDITMDVKTGVFGHRISMLDFSPAELARFREIGRLVEFHDTPGVVETALALSGSAAQSKIQTHPGDCDYFERVNIIAPTREEACRILSEIMREKALSTLRGETYQLIEVKFGSYPFEVVKEGQTLRAGSPMAWTANEVEAGGIVAELPDGAPVTITWEDAAQNPGWCKLDWVIADPIHQRLANASNMLDVTWEAPDGAITPLDGYLDAYFQEIYLEAESAPIFSKLVKHVSPDVLADYVAAMEKQVQQYLRYTPQNYGKAAKRMYNLFRLTGRYQEAAFLREIFDEPTTILYQVWSLIRTIDDAFKPGATIPLDNLLAETDHLIVAVIQALEGEKETEIVRYLLRLRDLLSRQQVGETLTEQAEAARAEVINIVNNFFYEKMAGLPTIKAYMDEVQKPA
;
A
#
# COMPACT_ATOMS: atom_id res chain seq x y z
N MET A 1 13.11 -40.85 -10.60
CA MET A 1 14.58 -40.89 -10.49
C MET A 1 14.99 -39.77 -9.55
N THR A 2 15.53 -40.17 -8.40
CA THR A 2 16.23 -39.37 -7.37
C THR A 2 15.62 -38.04 -6.94
N ASP A 3 14.68 -38.19 -6.01
CA ASP A 3 14.44 -37.28 -4.89
C ASP A 3 15.78 -36.82 -4.27
N THR A 4 16.06 -35.53 -4.37
CA THR A 4 17.17 -34.86 -3.68
C THR A 4 16.65 -33.56 -3.09
N THR A 5 15.68 -33.67 -2.17
CA THR A 5 15.44 -32.63 -1.18
C THR A 5 16.60 -32.65 -0.17
N GLN A 6 17.69 -31.94 -0.49
CA GLN A 6 18.64 -31.54 0.55
C GLN A 6 17.85 -30.74 1.60
N PRO A 7 17.97 -31.07 2.91
CA PRO A 7 17.37 -30.24 3.94
C PRO A 7 18.01 -28.85 3.82
N LYS A 8 17.21 -27.83 3.46
CA LYS A 8 17.62 -26.43 3.59
C LYS A 8 18.08 -26.27 5.03
N LYS A 9 19.36 -26.00 5.24
CA LYS A 9 19.93 -25.75 6.56
C LYS A 9 19.15 -24.59 7.17
N GLU A 10 18.30 -24.86 8.15
CA GLU A 10 17.57 -23.82 8.86
C GLU A 10 18.58 -22.82 9.41
N LEU A 11 18.40 -21.55 9.05
CA LEU A 11 19.19 -20.46 9.63
C LEU A 11 18.93 -20.45 11.15
N SER A 12 19.99 -20.31 11.95
CA SER A 12 19.82 -20.07 13.38
C SER A 12 19.58 -18.58 13.63
N LEU A 13 18.86 -18.23 14.69
CA LEU A 13 18.73 -16.83 15.12
C LEU A 13 20.12 -16.20 15.35
N ASP A 14 21.09 -16.95 15.86
CA ASP A 14 22.46 -16.46 16.07
C ASP A 14 23.12 -16.00 14.76
N SER A 15 22.88 -16.72 13.64
CA SER A 15 23.39 -16.31 12.33
C SER A 15 22.75 -15.03 11.79
N ILE A 16 21.46 -14.81 12.09
CA ILE A 16 20.75 -13.57 11.76
C ILE A 16 21.35 -12.40 12.56
N LEU A 17 21.57 -12.59 13.85
CA LEU A 17 22.14 -11.58 14.74
C LEU A 17 23.57 -11.21 14.34
N GLU A 18 24.38 -12.19 13.95
CA GLU A 18 25.75 -11.96 13.47
C GLU A 18 25.76 -11.16 12.16
N SER A 19 24.94 -11.55 11.17
CA SER A 19 24.83 -10.80 9.90
C SER A 19 24.34 -9.37 10.13
N ALA A 20 23.38 -9.17 11.03
CA ALA A 20 22.87 -7.84 11.34
C ALA A 20 23.92 -6.95 12.03
N ALA A 21 24.67 -7.50 12.99
CA ALA A 21 25.74 -6.79 13.67
C ALA A 21 26.83 -6.31 12.69
N GLN A 22 27.21 -7.14 11.71
CA GLN A 22 28.17 -6.76 10.67
C GLN A 22 27.71 -5.59 9.80
N LEU A 23 26.39 -5.39 9.68
CA LEU A 23 25.79 -4.31 8.91
C LEU A 23 25.48 -3.07 9.77
N GLY A 24 25.82 -3.08 11.06
CA GLY A 24 25.43 -2.05 12.01
C GLY A 24 23.92 -1.93 12.16
N MET A 25 23.19 -3.04 12.05
CA MET A 25 21.76 -3.11 12.43
C MET A 25 21.68 -3.49 13.91
N GLN A 26 20.89 -2.76 14.68
CA GLN A 26 20.56 -3.14 16.05
C GLN A 26 19.32 -4.03 16.03
N ILE A 27 19.51 -5.34 16.18
CA ILE A 27 18.39 -6.29 16.32
C ILE A 27 18.10 -6.50 17.80
N ASN A 28 16.84 -6.35 18.20
CA ASN A 28 16.38 -6.79 19.51
C ASN A 28 16.23 -8.31 19.52
N ALA A 29 17.25 -9.02 19.98
CA ALA A 29 17.30 -10.48 19.97
C ALA A 29 16.11 -11.13 20.73
N ASP A 30 15.63 -10.51 21.80
CA ASP A 30 14.50 -11.02 22.58
C ASP A 30 13.18 -10.83 21.83
N GLU A 31 13.02 -9.71 21.12
CA GLU A 31 11.85 -9.46 20.28
C GLU A 31 11.82 -10.39 19.06
N ALA A 32 12.94 -10.50 18.34
CA ALA A 32 13.06 -11.43 17.22
C ALA A 32 12.77 -12.88 17.64
N ARG A 33 13.25 -13.31 18.82
CA ARG A 33 12.96 -14.64 19.37
C ARG A 33 11.49 -14.80 19.74
N ARG A 34 10.87 -13.80 20.37
CA ARG A 34 9.43 -13.82 20.69
C ARG A 34 8.59 -13.91 19.42
N TRP A 35 8.93 -13.15 18.40
CA TRP A 35 8.24 -13.19 17.11
C TRP A 35 8.38 -14.55 16.42
N LEU A 36 9.59 -15.13 16.37
CA LEU A 36 9.82 -16.46 15.81
C LEU A 36 9.05 -17.57 16.55
N ASN A 37 8.98 -17.50 17.87
CA ASN A 37 8.18 -18.45 18.66
C ASN A 37 6.68 -18.27 18.40
N ALA A 38 6.21 -17.02 18.31
CA ALA A 38 4.81 -16.69 18.07
C ALA A 38 4.36 -17.13 16.68
N ILE A 39 5.17 -16.93 15.64
CA ILE A 39 4.81 -17.34 14.27
C ILE A 39 4.80 -18.87 14.11
N GLN A 40 5.68 -19.59 14.81
CA GLN A 40 5.63 -21.06 14.85
C GLN A 40 4.38 -21.57 15.58
N THR A 41 3.99 -20.92 16.67
CA THR A 41 2.78 -21.28 17.44
C THR A 41 1.51 -20.89 16.68
N ALA A 42 1.58 -19.90 15.80
CA ALA A 42 0.44 -19.43 15.00
C ALA A 42 -0.04 -20.45 13.95
N GLN A 43 0.76 -21.49 13.67
CA GLN A 43 0.43 -22.60 12.79
C GLN A 43 -0.62 -23.54 13.47
N GLY A 44 -1.91 -23.28 13.27
CA GLY A 44 -2.99 -24.11 13.81
C GLY A 44 -4.34 -23.86 13.11
N ASP A 45 -5.35 -24.68 13.39
CA ASP A 45 -6.60 -24.82 12.61
C ASP A 45 -7.49 -23.57 12.49
N ASP A 46 -7.30 -22.54 13.33
CA ASP A 46 -8.05 -21.28 13.25
C ASP A 46 -7.08 -20.16 12.89
N ASP A 47 -7.16 -19.63 11.66
CA ASP A 47 -6.21 -18.64 11.14
C ASP A 47 -6.52 -17.21 11.59
N ILE A 48 -7.69 -16.97 12.19
CA ILE A 48 -8.16 -15.65 12.59
C ILE A 48 -8.07 -15.47 14.10
N THR A 49 -7.72 -14.27 14.55
CA THR A 49 -7.69 -13.93 15.97
C THR A 49 -8.26 -12.54 16.18
N MET A 50 -8.89 -12.34 17.34
CA MET A 50 -9.49 -11.06 17.74
C MET A 50 -8.87 -10.59 19.05
N ASP A 51 -8.50 -9.33 19.12
CA ASP A 51 -8.17 -8.67 20.39
C ASP A 51 -9.46 -8.15 21.02
N VAL A 52 -9.94 -8.89 22.02
CA VAL A 52 -11.18 -8.58 22.75
C VAL A 52 -11.17 -7.19 23.39
N LYS A 53 -10.00 -6.63 23.71
CA LYS A 53 -9.93 -5.30 24.34
C LYS A 53 -10.18 -4.17 23.35
N THR A 54 -9.70 -4.33 22.13
CA THR A 54 -9.72 -3.28 21.11
C THR A 54 -10.81 -3.49 20.07
N GLY A 55 -11.32 -4.72 19.93
CA GLY A 55 -12.30 -5.11 18.92
C GLY A 55 -11.68 -5.44 17.56
N VAL A 56 -10.37 -5.22 17.39
CA VAL A 56 -9.70 -5.49 16.11
C VAL A 56 -9.47 -6.98 15.91
N PHE A 57 -9.55 -7.43 14.67
CA PHE A 57 -9.29 -8.82 14.33
C PHE A 57 -8.60 -8.96 12.97
N GLY A 58 -8.01 -10.12 12.71
CA GLY A 58 -7.38 -10.39 11.43
C GLY A 58 -6.64 -11.72 11.45
N HIS A 59 -5.90 -11.97 10.37
CA HIS A 59 -5.05 -13.15 10.29
C HIS A 59 -4.02 -13.16 11.42
N ARG A 60 -3.83 -14.31 12.07
CA ARG A 60 -3.00 -14.44 13.28
C ARG A 60 -1.58 -13.91 13.10
N ILE A 61 -0.96 -14.19 11.94
CA ILE A 61 0.39 -13.69 11.64
C ILE A 61 0.39 -12.16 11.51
N SER A 62 -0.62 -11.56 10.88
CA SER A 62 -0.72 -10.09 10.74
C SER A 62 -0.91 -9.41 12.09
N MET A 63 -1.70 -10.02 12.98
CA MET A 63 -1.90 -9.51 14.34
C MET A 63 -0.61 -9.51 15.18
N LEU A 64 0.40 -10.32 14.84
CA LEU A 64 1.72 -10.27 15.51
C LEU A 64 2.44 -8.96 15.24
N ASP A 65 2.24 -8.36 14.07
CA ASP A 65 2.93 -7.16 13.59
C ASP A 65 2.11 -5.87 13.81
N PHE A 66 0.89 -6.00 14.33
CA PHE A 66 0.02 -4.86 14.63
C PHE A 66 0.17 -4.37 16.07
N SER A 67 0.23 -3.06 16.26
CA SER A 67 0.19 -2.35 17.54
C SER A 67 -1.08 -1.49 17.63
N PRO A 68 -1.83 -1.56 18.74
CA PRO A 68 -3.01 -0.72 18.95
C PRO A 68 -2.69 0.72 19.36
N ALA A 69 -1.40 1.10 19.50
CA ALA A 69 -1.00 2.41 20.01
C ALA A 69 -1.58 3.58 19.20
N GLU A 70 -1.68 3.43 17.87
CA GLU A 70 -2.24 4.43 16.96
C GLU A 70 -3.68 4.11 16.50
N LEU A 71 -4.33 3.09 17.08
CA LEU A 71 -5.62 2.61 16.61
C LEU A 71 -6.70 3.71 16.62
N ALA A 72 -6.70 4.60 17.61
CA ALA A 72 -7.64 5.72 17.66
C ALA A 72 -7.47 6.68 16.47
N ARG A 73 -6.22 6.97 16.07
CA ARG A 73 -5.90 7.80 14.90
C ARG A 73 -6.33 7.10 13.61
N PHE A 74 -6.05 5.81 13.47
CA PHE A 74 -6.50 5.02 12.32
C PHE A 74 -8.03 4.96 12.23
N ARG A 75 -8.75 4.79 13.34
CA ARG A 75 -10.22 4.87 13.31
C ARG A 75 -10.74 6.25 12.91
N GLU A 76 -10.09 7.33 13.36
CA GLU A 76 -10.47 8.68 12.97
C GLU A 76 -10.33 8.90 11.46
N ILE A 77 -9.20 8.47 10.88
CA ILE A 77 -8.99 8.53 9.43
C ILE A 77 -9.94 7.54 8.71
N GLY A 78 -10.20 6.38 9.31
CA GLY A 78 -11.17 5.39 8.85
C GLY A 78 -12.53 6.00 8.56
N ARG A 79 -13.05 6.84 9.46
CA ARG A 79 -14.35 7.53 9.26
C ARG A 79 -14.41 8.43 8.03
N LEU A 80 -13.28 8.96 7.59
CA LEU A 80 -13.22 9.71 6.33
C LEU A 80 -13.37 8.77 5.13
N VAL A 81 -12.63 7.66 5.14
CA VAL A 81 -12.43 6.82 3.96
C VAL A 81 -13.44 5.67 3.83
N GLU A 82 -14.07 5.24 4.93
CA GLU A 82 -14.95 4.07 4.99
C GLU A 82 -16.24 4.24 4.20
N PHE A 83 -16.76 3.15 3.66
CA PHE A 83 -18.12 3.06 3.16
C PHE A 83 -19.05 2.61 4.28
N HIS A 84 -20.33 2.96 4.17
CA HIS A 84 -21.30 2.68 5.21
C HIS A 84 -22.29 1.61 4.79
N ASP A 85 -22.66 0.77 5.76
CA ASP A 85 -23.74 -0.18 5.62
C ASP A 85 -25.05 0.51 5.21
N THR A 86 -25.78 -0.11 4.28
CA THR A 86 -27.17 0.19 4.01
C THR A 86 -27.97 -1.09 4.27
N PRO A 87 -28.85 -1.12 5.28
CA PRO A 87 -29.53 -2.35 5.68
C PRO A 87 -30.19 -3.09 4.51
N GLY A 88 -29.72 -4.32 4.27
CA GLY A 88 -30.22 -5.20 3.21
C GLY A 88 -29.78 -4.83 1.79
N VAL A 89 -28.83 -3.91 1.63
CA VAL A 89 -28.36 -3.43 0.32
C VAL A 89 -26.83 -3.41 0.25
N VAL A 90 -26.15 -2.85 1.24
CA VAL A 90 -24.68 -2.75 1.30
C VAL A 90 -24.21 -3.18 2.68
N GLU A 91 -23.22 -4.05 2.72
CA GLU A 91 -22.51 -4.42 3.95
C GLU A 91 -21.01 -4.18 3.76
N THR A 92 -20.35 -3.62 4.77
CA THR A 92 -18.94 -3.25 4.68
C THR A 92 -18.09 -3.76 5.84
N ALA A 93 -16.80 -3.91 5.59
CA ALA A 93 -15.80 -4.28 6.59
C ALA A 93 -14.49 -3.56 6.32
N LEU A 94 -14.28 -2.45 7.03
CA LEU A 94 -13.04 -1.68 6.94
C LEU A 94 -11.90 -2.36 7.70
N ALA A 95 -10.77 -2.46 7.02
CA ALA A 95 -9.51 -2.94 7.57
C ALA A 95 -8.36 -1.99 7.24
N LEU A 96 -7.34 -1.97 8.09
CA LEU A 96 -6.03 -1.50 7.71
C LEU A 96 -5.35 -2.55 6.84
N SER A 97 -4.57 -2.09 5.87
CA SER A 97 -3.75 -2.94 5.02
C SER A 97 -2.33 -2.39 4.89
N GLY A 98 -1.49 -3.08 4.13
CA GLY A 98 -0.18 -2.58 3.74
C GLY A 98 0.68 -2.15 4.93
N SER A 99 1.19 -0.91 4.87
CA SER A 99 2.08 -0.38 5.91
C SER A 99 1.38 -0.07 7.23
N ALA A 100 0.12 0.36 7.18
CA ALA A 100 -0.66 0.70 8.35
C ALA A 100 -1.03 -0.52 9.21
N ALA A 101 -1.23 -1.68 8.57
CA ALA A 101 -1.48 -2.96 9.25
C ALA A 101 -0.25 -3.55 9.98
N GLN A 102 0.96 -3.06 9.69
CA GLN A 102 2.23 -3.60 10.20
C GLN A 102 2.92 -2.63 11.17
N SER A 103 2.16 -1.93 12.02
CA SER A 103 2.61 -0.79 12.81
C SER A 103 3.71 -1.06 13.86
N LYS A 104 3.98 -2.32 14.24
CA LYS A 104 5.16 -2.67 15.06
C LYS A 104 6.46 -2.68 14.27
N ILE A 105 6.35 -2.90 12.96
CA ILE A 105 7.48 -2.93 12.05
C ILE A 105 7.58 -1.54 11.43
N GLN A 106 6.52 -1.10 10.76
CA GLN A 106 6.47 0.21 10.14
C GLN A 106 5.96 1.26 11.15
N THR A 107 6.78 1.57 12.15
CA THR A 107 6.49 2.56 13.20
C THR A 107 6.24 3.98 12.65
N HIS A 108 6.79 4.24 11.46
CA HIS A 108 6.62 5.47 10.70
C HIS A 108 5.94 5.19 9.36
N PRO A 109 4.65 4.80 9.32
CA PRO A 109 4.00 4.50 8.06
C PRO A 109 3.99 5.76 7.19
N GLY A 110 4.40 5.60 5.94
CA GLY A 110 4.41 6.68 4.94
C GLY A 110 3.02 7.01 4.43
N ASP A 111 2.11 6.04 4.49
CA ASP A 111 0.74 6.10 3.99
C ASP A 111 -0.23 5.44 4.99
N CYS A 112 -1.50 5.85 4.97
CA CYS A 112 -2.59 5.21 5.70
C CYS A 112 -3.40 4.37 4.71
N ASP A 113 -2.98 3.12 4.51
CA ASP A 113 -3.60 2.19 3.58
C ASP A 113 -4.76 1.43 4.25
N TYR A 114 -5.94 1.55 3.65
CA TYR A 114 -7.14 0.81 4.00
C TYR A 114 -7.51 -0.18 2.91
N PHE A 115 -8.19 -1.21 3.34
CA PHE A 115 -8.86 -2.18 2.51
C PHE A 115 -10.28 -2.33 3.05
N GLU A 116 -11.26 -2.38 2.17
CA GLU A 116 -12.65 -2.51 2.60
C GLU A 116 -13.36 -3.54 1.75
N ARG A 117 -13.93 -4.54 2.44
CA ARG A 117 -14.87 -5.45 1.77
C ARG A 117 -16.19 -4.72 1.63
N VAL A 118 -16.76 -4.71 0.43
CA VAL A 118 -18.07 -4.11 0.15
C VAL A 118 -18.93 -5.16 -0.54
N ASN A 119 -19.92 -5.70 0.16
CA ASN A 119 -20.86 -6.65 -0.39
C ASN A 119 -22.17 -5.95 -0.73
N ILE A 120 -22.56 -6.04 -2.00
CA ILE A 120 -23.77 -5.41 -2.54
C ILE A 120 -24.82 -6.49 -2.76
N ILE A 121 -25.92 -6.39 -2.03
CA ILE A 121 -27.06 -7.30 -2.13
C ILE A 121 -28.03 -6.70 -3.15
N ALA A 122 -28.19 -7.36 -4.30
CA ALA A 122 -29.03 -6.85 -5.37
C ALA A 122 -29.64 -7.98 -6.23
N PRO A 123 -30.81 -7.75 -6.86
CA PRO A 123 -31.44 -8.76 -7.72
C PRO A 123 -30.60 -9.19 -8.93
N THR A 124 -29.75 -8.30 -9.43
CA THR A 124 -28.97 -8.48 -10.67
C THR A 124 -27.60 -7.83 -10.53
N ARG A 125 -26.61 -8.32 -11.28
CA ARG A 125 -25.28 -7.71 -11.34
C ARG A 125 -25.33 -6.25 -11.79
N GLU A 126 -26.18 -5.94 -12.77
CA GLU A 126 -26.36 -4.60 -13.31
C GLU A 126 -26.81 -3.62 -12.22
N GLU A 127 -27.77 -4.06 -11.40
CA GLU A 127 -28.24 -3.29 -10.24
C GLU A 127 -27.15 -3.16 -9.15
N ALA A 128 -26.35 -4.20 -8.92
CA ALA A 128 -25.22 -4.13 -7.99
C ALA A 128 -24.18 -3.10 -8.46
N CYS A 129 -23.84 -3.10 -9.74
CA CYS A 129 -22.96 -2.12 -10.36
C CYS A 129 -23.52 -0.70 -10.27
N ARG A 130 -24.84 -0.52 -10.42
CA ARG A 130 -25.52 0.77 -10.24
C ARG A 130 -25.39 1.26 -8.81
N ILE A 131 -25.66 0.41 -7.82
CA ILE A 131 -25.52 0.74 -6.39
C ILE A 131 -24.06 1.10 -6.07
N LEU A 132 -23.08 0.32 -6.57
CA LEU A 132 -21.66 0.63 -6.41
C LEU A 132 -21.32 2.01 -6.97
N SER A 133 -21.79 2.30 -8.19
CA SER A 133 -21.57 3.58 -8.86
C SER A 133 -22.09 4.76 -8.04
N GLU A 134 -23.25 4.60 -7.42
CA GLU A 134 -23.88 5.62 -6.57
C GLU A 134 -23.07 5.87 -5.30
N ILE A 135 -22.76 4.81 -4.54
CA ILE A 135 -22.02 4.98 -3.27
C ILE A 135 -20.59 5.48 -3.51
N MET A 136 -19.93 5.04 -4.59
CA MET A 136 -18.59 5.51 -4.97
C MET A 136 -18.59 7.00 -5.27
N ARG A 137 -19.55 7.45 -6.10
CA ARG A 137 -19.66 8.86 -6.46
C ARG A 137 -20.07 9.72 -5.27
N GLU A 138 -21.03 9.27 -4.47
CA GLU A 138 -21.45 9.95 -3.25
C GLU A 138 -20.27 10.10 -2.26
N LYS A 139 -19.50 9.04 -2.01
CA LYS A 139 -18.31 9.08 -1.16
C LYS A 139 -17.29 10.09 -1.69
N ALA A 140 -16.97 10.02 -2.98
CA ALA A 140 -16.03 10.93 -3.59
C ALA A 140 -16.49 12.40 -3.47
N LEU A 141 -17.75 12.70 -3.83
CA LEU A 141 -18.33 14.05 -3.78
C LEU A 141 -18.41 14.60 -2.35
N SER A 142 -18.85 13.79 -1.39
CA SER A 142 -18.97 14.19 0.01
C SER A 142 -17.61 14.40 0.70
N THR A 143 -16.53 13.85 0.14
CA THR A 143 -15.17 13.96 0.68
C THR A 143 -14.18 14.64 -0.28
N LEU A 144 -14.69 15.42 -1.25
CA LEU A 144 -13.87 16.15 -2.23
C LEU A 144 -12.80 17.00 -1.55
N ARG A 145 -13.21 17.78 -0.55
CA ARG A 145 -12.32 18.64 0.25
C ARG A 145 -12.95 18.96 1.60
N GLY A 146 -12.15 18.87 2.66
CA GLY A 146 -12.46 19.35 4.00
C GLY A 146 -11.36 20.24 4.55
N GLU A 147 -11.44 20.59 5.83
CA GLU A 147 -10.41 21.38 6.53
C GLU A 147 -9.05 20.65 6.56
N THR A 148 -9.09 19.32 6.71
CA THR A 148 -7.91 18.48 6.93
C THR A 148 -7.71 17.43 5.86
N TYR A 149 -8.45 17.45 4.75
CA TYR A 149 -8.32 16.44 3.71
C TYR A 149 -8.73 16.94 2.32
N GLN A 150 -8.26 16.25 1.30
CA GLN A 150 -8.71 16.45 -0.08
C GLN A 150 -8.60 15.15 -0.88
N LEU A 151 -9.62 14.86 -1.68
CA LEU A 151 -9.61 13.77 -2.66
C LEU A 151 -8.57 14.06 -3.76
N ILE A 152 -7.76 13.04 -4.09
CA ILE A 152 -6.73 13.08 -5.14
C ILE A 152 -7.27 12.38 -6.39
N GLU A 153 -7.69 11.13 -6.25
CA GLU A 153 -8.01 10.24 -7.36
C GLU A 153 -9.10 9.23 -6.95
N VAL A 154 -9.93 8.86 -7.92
CA VAL A 154 -10.83 7.71 -7.82
C VAL A 154 -10.53 6.75 -8.97
N LYS A 155 -10.35 5.46 -8.65
CA LYS A 155 -10.27 4.38 -9.64
C LYS A 155 -11.61 3.68 -9.68
N PHE A 156 -12.23 3.73 -10.85
CA PHE A 156 -13.55 3.16 -11.08
C PHE A 156 -13.79 2.99 -12.58
N GLY A 157 -14.10 1.77 -13.01
CA GLY A 157 -14.35 1.46 -14.40
C GLY A 157 -13.11 1.03 -15.19
N SER A 158 -13.35 0.56 -16.40
CA SER A 158 -12.31 0.25 -17.39
C SER A 158 -12.64 0.90 -18.73
N TYR A 159 -11.62 1.36 -19.45
CA TYR A 159 -11.82 2.01 -20.75
C TYR A 159 -12.52 1.07 -21.73
N PRO A 160 -13.68 1.44 -22.30
CA PRO A 160 -14.43 0.57 -23.21
C PRO A 160 -13.74 0.40 -24.59
N PHE A 161 -12.92 1.37 -24.97
CA PHE A 161 -12.13 1.40 -26.19
C PHE A 161 -10.84 2.20 -25.96
N GLU A 162 -9.90 2.14 -26.90
CA GLU A 162 -8.67 2.92 -26.82
C GLU A 162 -8.96 4.42 -26.94
N VAL A 163 -8.36 5.22 -26.07
CA VAL A 163 -8.45 6.69 -26.06
C VAL A 163 -7.09 7.33 -25.83
N VAL A 164 -6.96 8.60 -26.19
CA VAL A 164 -5.83 9.46 -25.87
C VAL A 164 -6.30 10.52 -24.88
N LYS A 165 -5.72 10.54 -23.69
CA LYS A 165 -5.98 11.55 -22.66
C LYS A 165 -4.65 12.21 -22.29
N GLU A 166 -4.58 13.54 -22.36
CA GLU A 166 -3.36 14.30 -22.01
C GLU A 166 -2.10 13.81 -22.75
N GLY A 167 -2.27 13.41 -24.03
CA GLY A 167 -1.19 12.88 -24.86
C GLY A 167 -0.77 11.43 -24.54
N GLN A 168 -1.42 10.76 -23.58
CA GLN A 168 -1.18 9.36 -23.24
C GLN A 168 -2.25 8.45 -23.85
N THR A 169 -1.80 7.38 -24.53
CA THR A 169 -2.69 6.34 -25.05
C THR A 169 -3.09 5.37 -23.94
N LEU A 170 -4.41 5.27 -23.70
CA LEU A 170 -5.03 4.40 -22.72
C LEU A 170 -5.79 3.30 -23.45
N ARG A 171 -5.41 2.04 -23.19
CA ARG A 171 -5.94 0.89 -23.92
C ARG A 171 -7.31 0.47 -23.43
N ALA A 172 -8.10 -0.13 -24.31
CA ALA A 172 -9.34 -0.80 -23.92
C ALA A 172 -9.07 -1.84 -22.79
N GLY A 173 -9.95 -1.88 -21.79
CA GLY A 173 -9.84 -2.74 -20.62
C GLY A 173 -8.83 -2.26 -19.56
N SER A 174 -8.09 -1.17 -19.79
CA SER A 174 -7.25 -0.61 -18.73
C SER A 174 -8.08 0.14 -17.68
N PRO A 175 -7.68 0.13 -16.40
CA PRO A 175 -8.40 0.83 -15.33
C PRO A 175 -8.52 2.33 -15.61
N MET A 176 -9.68 2.90 -15.30
CA MET A 176 -9.92 4.33 -15.40
C MET A 176 -9.56 5.03 -14.08
N ALA A 177 -8.87 6.16 -14.20
CA ALA A 177 -8.54 7.06 -13.10
C ALA A 177 -9.24 8.40 -13.30
N TRP A 178 -10.01 8.80 -12.30
CA TRP A 178 -10.82 10.02 -12.28
C TRP A 178 -10.20 11.02 -11.32
N THR A 179 -9.99 12.23 -11.81
CA THR A 179 -9.72 13.39 -10.95
C THR A 179 -10.98 13.83 -10.21
N ALA A 180 -10.81 14.56 -9.12
CA ALA A 180 -11.92 15.17 -8.38
C ALA A 180 -12.92 15.95 -9.29
N ASN A 181 -12.40 16.72 -10.25
CA ASN A 181 -13.21 17.48 -11.20
C ASN A 181 -13.98 16.58 -12.18
N GLU A 182 -13.38 15.48 -12.64
CA GLU A 182 -14.05 14.53 -13.54
C GLU A 182 -15.17 13.77 -12.82
N VAL A 183 -15.01 13.44 -11.54
CA VAL A 183 -16.08 12.85 -10.71
C VAL A 183 -17.24 13.84 -10.52
N GLU A 184 -16.94 15.11 -10.24
CA GLU A 184 -17.95 16.18 -10.13
C GLU A 184 -18.69 16.37 -11.45
N ALA A 185 -17.97 16.47 -12.57
CA ALA A 185 -18.54 16.59 -13.90
C ALA A 185 -19.31 15.33 -14.36
N GLY A 186 -19.00 14.16 -13.81
CA GLY A 186 -19.60 12.88 -14.19
C GLY A 186 -19.09 12.34 -15.53
N GLY A 187 -17.92 12.77 -16.00
CA GLY A 187 -17.37 12.31 -17.26
C GLY A 187 -15.89 12.66 -17.47
N ILE A 188 -15.20 11.77 -18.20
CA ILE A 188 -13.83 11.98 -18.69
C ILE A 188 -13.90 12.44 -20.14
N VAL A 189 -13.26 13.57 -20.45
CA VAL A 189 -13.07 14.04 -21.83
C VAL A 189 -11.73 13.53 -22.35
N ALA A 190 -11.75 12.86 -23.49
CA ALA A 190 -10.59 12.31 -24.16
C ALA A 190 -10.73 12.42 -25.68
N GLU A 191 -9.73 11.94 -26.42
CA GLU A 191 -9.76 11.83 -27.88
C GLU A 191 -9.70 10.35 -28.28
N LEU A 192 -10.34 9.99 -29.39
CA LEU A 192 -10.07 8.73 -30.07
C LEU A 192 -8.69 8.79 -30.75
N PRO A 193 -8.09 7.65 -31.16
CA PRO A 193 -6.80 7.64 -31.84
C PRO A 193 -6.74 8.46 -33.14
N ASP A 194 -7.88 8.78 -33.74
CA ASP A 194 -8.01 9.64 -34.92
C ASP A 194 -8.17 11.15 -34.60
N GLY A 195 -8.16 11.52 -33.31
CA GLY A 195 -8.32 12.88 -32.81
C GLY A 195 -9.78 13.32 -32.62
N ALA A 196 -10.77 12.46 -32.85
CA ALA A 196 -12.16 12.83 -32.58
C ALA A 196 -12.42 12.89 -31.06
N PRO A 197 -13.10 13.95 -30.55
CA PRO A 197 -13.38 14.05 -29.12
C PRO A 197 -14.39 12.99 -28.69
N VAL A 198 -14.20 12.44 -27.49
CA VAL A 198 -15.10 11.48 -26.86
C VAL A 198 -15.27 11.82 -25.39
N THR A 199 -16.46 11.53 -24.84
CA THR A 199 -16.73 11.63 -23.41
C THR A 199 -17.17 10.27 -22.91
N ILE A 200 -16.48 9.76 -21.89
CA ILE A 200 -16.85 8.53 -21.19
C ILE A 200 -17.55 8.95 -19.90
N THR A 201 -18.81 8.56 -19.75
CA THR A 201 -19.61 8.96 -18.57
C THR A 201 -19.30 8.08 -17.36
N TRP A 202 -19.63 8.58 -16.17
CA TRP A 202 -19.54 7.79 -14.94
C TRP A 202 -20.40 6.52 -15.00
N GLU A 203 -21.58 6.63 -15.63
CA GLU A 203 -22.52 5.55 -15.84
C GLU A 203 -21.99 4.49 -16.84
N ASP A 204 -21.23 4.90 -17.86
CA ASP A 204 -20.58 3.95 -18.77
C ASP A 204 -19.52 3.12 -18.02
N ALA A 205 -18.70 3.80 -17.20
CA ALA A 205 -17.68 3.15 -16.39
C ALA A 205 -18.26 2.16 -15.37
N ALA A 206 -19.45 2.46 -14.83
CA ALA A 206 -20.14 1.60 -13.87
C ALA A 206 -20.50 0.21 -14.41
N GLN A 207 -20.67 0.04 -15.73
CA GLN A 207 -21.05 -1.25 -16.32
C GLN A 207 -19.98 -2.33 -16.08
N ASN A 208 -18.72 -1.92 -16.02
CA ASN A 208 -17.59 -2.76 -15.71
C ASN A 208 -16.67 -2.05 -14.69
N PRO A 209 -17.04 -2.07 -13.39
CA PRO A 209 -16.40 -1.24 -12.37
C PRO A 209 -14.93 -1.59 -12.16
N GLY A 210 -14.53 -2.83 -12.45
CA GLY A 210 -13.14 -3.27 -12.32
C GLY A 210 -12.54 -2.94 -10.96
N TRP A 211 -11.26 -2.58 -10.96
CA TRP A 211 -10.55 -2.23 -9.73
C TRP A 211 -11.03 -0.90 -9.13
N CYS A 212 -11.51 -0.95 -7.89
CA CYS A 212 -12.09 0.19 -7.18
C CYS A 212 -11.15 0.70 -6.08
N LYS A 213 -10.84 2.00 -6.10
CA LYS A 213 -9.97 2.63 -5.09
C LYS A 213 -10.24 4.12 -4.97
N LEU A 214 -10.12 4.69 -3.78
CA LEU A 214 -10.09 6.14 -3.57
C LEU A 214 -8.82 6.53 -2.83
N ASP A 215 -8.26 7.68 -3.21
CA ASP A 215 -7.05 8.25 -2.64
C ASP A 215 -7.29 9.68 -2.18
N TRP A 216 -6.88 10.00 -0.96
CA TRP A 216 -6.91 11.33 -0.36
C TRP A 216 -5.52 11.74 0.13
N VAL A 217 -5.26 13.04 0.14
CA VAL A 217 -4.26 13.63 1.02
C VAL A 217 -4.96 14.10 2.28
N ILE A 218 -4.39 13.79 3.44
CA ILE A 218 -4.88 14.20 4.76
C ILE A 218 -3.79 14.97 5.50
N ALA A 219 -4.19 15.99 6.24
CA ALA A 219 -3.36 16.63 7.24
C ALA A 219 -3.43 15.80 8.52
N ASP A 220 -2.28 15.33 9.01
CA ASP A 220 -2.13 14.62 10.26
C ASP A 220 -1.61 15.59 11.33
N PRO A 221 -2.50 16.21 12.13
CA PRO A 221 -2.10 17.23 13.10
C PRO A 221 -1.28 16.65 14.27
N ILE A 222 -1.41 15.35 14.55
CA ILE A 222 -0.68 14.67 15.62
C ILE A 222 0.80 14.60 15.27
N HIS A 223 1.11 14.22 14.03
CA HIS A 223 2.48 14.12 13.52
C HIS A 223 2.95 15.36 12.77
N GLN A 224 2.10 16.39 12.68
CA GLN A 224 2.35 17.65 11.97
C GLN A 224 2.87 17.41 10.54
N ARG A 225 2.21 16.52 9.80
CA ARG A 225 2.62 16.14 8.43
C ARG A 225 1.42 15.97 7.52
N LEU A 226 1.68 15.92 6.22
CA LEU A 226 0.73 15.33 5.29
C LEU A 226 0.91 13.82 5.29
N ALA A 227 -0.19 13.10 5.10
CA ALA A 227 -0.19 11.68 4.83
C ALA A 227 -1.17 11.42 3.71
N ASN A 228 -0.90 10.39 2.92
CA ASN A 228 -1.89 9.91 1.98
C ASN A 228 -2.74 8.85 2.67
N ALA A 229 -4.05 8.94 2.52
CA ALA A 229 -4.98 7.91 2.92
C ALA A 229 -5.56 7.26 1.67
N SER A 230 -5.60 5.94 1.63
CA SER A 230 -6.17 5.23 0.49
C SER A 230 -7.11 4.14 0.94
N ASN A 231 -8.20 3.90 0.21
CA ASN A 231 -9.12 2.81 0.48
C ASN A 231 -9.33 2.00 -0.79
N MET A 232 -8.83 0.77 -0.78
CA MET A 232 -9.03 -0.21 -1.86
C MET A 232 -10.25 -1.05 -1.53
N LEU A 233 -11.17 -1.19 -2.49
CA LEU A 233 -12.42 -1.90 -2.27
C LEU A 233 -12.39 -3.28 -2.93
N ASP A 234 -12.66 -4.31 -2.14
CA ASP A 234 -12.95 -5.67 -2.59
C ASP A 234 -14.46 -5.83 -2.70
N VAL A 235 -14.98 -5.55 -3.89
CA VAL A 235 -16.42 -5.41 -4.12
C VAL A 235 -17.01 -6.71 -4.61
N THR A 236 -18.04 -7.18 -3.93
CA THR A 236 -18.79 -8.38 -4.27
C THR A 236 -20.26 -8.07 -4.50
N TRP A 237 -20.90 -8.86 -5.36
CA TRP A 237 -22.35 -8.88 -5.55
C TRP A 237 -22.92 -10.17 -4.96
N GLU A 238 -23.89 -10.04 -4.07
CA GLU A 238 -24.72 -11.12 -3.55
C GLU A 238 -26.07 -11.17 -4.29
N ALA A 239 -26.29 -12.26 -5.01
CA ALA A 239 -27.52 -12.52 -5.75
C ALA A 239 -28.65 -13.03 -4.82
N PRO A 240 -29.93 -13.01 -5.25
CA PRO A 240 -31.06 -13.46 -4.42
C PRO A 240 -31.00 -14.93 -3.96
N ASP A 241 -30.20 -15.76 -4.62
CA ASP A 241 -29.94 -17.15 -4.24
C ASP A 241 -28.80 -17.31 -3.23
N GLY A 242 -28.17 -16.19 -2.82
CA GLY A 242 -27.04 -16.14 -1.90
C GLY A 242 -25.68 -16.36 -2.57
N ALA A 243 -25.61 -16.47 -3.90
CA ALA A 243 -24.33 -16.58 -4.60
C ALA A 243 -23.58 -15.25 -4.53
N ILE A 244 -22.29 -15.31 -4.19
CA ILE A 244 -21.41 -14.14 -4.06
C ILE A 244 -20.40 -14.15 -5.19
N THR A 245 -20.33 -13.05 -5.95
CA THR A 245 -19.44 -12.89 -7.11
C THR A 245 -18.65 -11.60 -7.01
N PRO A 246 -17.30 -11.63 -7.06
CA PRO A 246 -16.48 -10.41 -7.15
C PRO A 246 -16.78 -9.62 -8.43
N LEU A 247 -16.93 -8.31 -8.32
CA LEU A 247 -17.29 -7.46 -9.46
C LEU A 247 -16.11 -7.17 -10.40
N ASP A 248 -14.88 -7.30 -9.92
CA ASP A 248 -13.64 -7.20 -10.69
C ASP A 248 -13.10 -8.56 -11.15
N GLY A 249 -13.74 -9.66 -10.72
CA GLY A 249 -13.38 -11.04 -11.05
C GLY A 249 -12.39 -11.71 -10.10
N TYR A 250 -12.00 -11.07 -8.98
CA TYR A 250 -11.10 -11.65 -7.99
C TYR A 250 -11.53 -11.32 -6.56
N LEU A 251 -11.51 -12.30 -5.66
CA LEU A 251 -11.79 -12.06 -4.23
C LEU A 251 -10.46 -12.02 -3.48
N ASP A 252 -10.16 -10.89 -2.85
CA ASP A 252 -8.86 -10.65 -2.24
C ASP A 252 -8.61 -11.50 -0.98
N ALA A 253 -7.34 -11.89 -0.82
CA ALA A 253 -6.85 -12.66 0.30
C ALA A 253 -6.65 -11.79 1.55
N TYR A 254 -7.05 -12.29 2.72
CA TYR A 254 -7.05 -11.53 3.98
C TYR A 254 -5.74 -11.60 4.79
N PHE A 255 -4.65 -12.08 4.20
CA PHE A 255 -3.41 -12.39 4.91
C PHE A 255 -2.61 -11.16 5.38
N GLN A 256 -3.05 -9.93 5.08
CA GLN A 256 -2.36 -8.68 5.46
C GLN A 256 -3.31 -7.65 6.10
N GLU A 257 -4.56 -8.00 6.34
CA GLU A 257 -5.59 -7.06 6.82
C GLU A 257 -5.76 -7.12 8.34
N ILE A 258 -5.99 -5.95 8.94
CA ILE A 258 -6.43 -5.78 10.34
C ILE A 258 -7.78 -5.07 10.33
N TYR A 259 -8.86 -5.80 10.55
CA TYR A 259 -10.21 -5.27 10.62
C TYR A 259 -10.41 -4.44 11.88
N LEU A 260 -11.04 -3.28 11.72
CA LEU A 260 -11.07 -2.26 12.75
C LEU A 260 -12.20 -2.43 13.76
N GLU A 261 -13.31 -3.04 13.37
CA GLU A 261 -14.50 -3.18 14.22
C GLU A 261 -14.98 -4.63 14.28
N ALA A 262 -15.25 -5.12 15.50
CA ALA A 262 -15.66 -6.50 15.74
C ALA A 262 -17.02 -6.80 15.09
N GLU A 263 -17.86 -5.78 14.94
CA GLU A 263 -19.16 -5.83 14.28
C GLU A 263 -19.07 -6.25 12.81
N SER A 264 -17.91 -6.07 12.16
CA SER A 264 -17.66 -6.51 10.79
C SER A 264 -17.27 -8.00 10.66
N ALA A 265 -17.06 -8.72 11.78
CA ALA A 265 -16.71 -10.14 11.75
C ALA A 265 -17.72 -11.05 11.00
N PRO A 266 -19.05 -10.81 11.04
CA PRO A 266 -20.01 -11.61 10.29
C PRO A 266 -19.85 -11.48 8.77
N ILE A 267 -19.70 -10.27 8.23
CA ILE A 267 -19.52 -10.05 6.79
C ILE A 267 -18.15 -10.59 6.33
N PHE A 268 -17.10 -10.38 7.12
CA PHE A 268 -15.80 -11.01 6.87
C PHE A 268 -15.92 -12.53 6.77
N SER A 269 -16.55 -13.16 7.77
CA SER A 269 -16.75 -14.62 7.81
C SER A 269 -17.64 -15.14 6.69
N LYS A 270 -18.56 -14.31 6.20
CA LYS A 270 -19.38 -14.62 5.03
C LYS A 270 -18.49 -14.69 3.79
N LEU A 271 -17.74 -13.63 3.50
CA LEU A 271 -16.95 -13.51 2.26
C LEU A 271 -15.77 -14.49 2.22
N VAL A 272 -15.07 -14.69 3.34
CA VAL A 272 -13.90 -15.58 3.39
C VAL A 272 -14.25 -17.03 3.04
N LYS A 273 -15.48 -17.48 3.26
CA LYS A 273 -15.93 -18.83 2.86
C LYS A 273 -15.99 -19.02 1.34
N HIS A 274 -16.03 -17.93 0.57
CA HIS A 274 -16.03 -17.94 -0.89
C HIS A 274 -14.63 -17.72 -1.48
N VAL A 275 -13.63 -17.49 -0.63
CA VAL A 275 -12.24 -17.38 -1.07
C VAL A 275 -11.76 -18.75 -1.56
N SER A 276 -11.01 -18.75 -2.68
CA SER A 276 -10.48 -19.98 -3.29
C SER A 276 -9.62 -20.78 -2.30
N PRO A 277 -9.69 -22.12 -2.29
CA PRO A 277 -8.74 -22.95 -1.55
C PRO A 277 -7.28 -22.70 -1.97
N ASP A 278 -7.06 -22.29 -3.21
CA ASP A 278 -5.73 -21.99 -3.77
C ASP A 278 -5.30 -20.52 -3.52
N VAL A 279 -6.11 -19.72 -2.81
CA VAL A 279 -5.86 -18.28 -2.63
C VAL A 279 -4.47 -17.99 -2.08
N LEU A 280 -3.95 -18.81 -1.17
CA LEU A 280 -2.63 -18.60 -0.60
C LEU A 280 -1.54 -18.80 -1.66
N ALA A 281 -1.68 -19.83 -2.51
CA ALA A 281 -0.73 -20.10 -3.58
C ALA A 281 -0.77 -18.99 -4.63
N ASP A 282 -1.97 -18.54 -5.03
CA ASP A 282 -2.16 -17.43 -5.96
C ASP A 282 -1.58 -16.12 -5.41
N TYR A 283 -1.81 -15.87 -4.12
CA TYR A 283 -1.30 -14.70 -3.43
C TYR A 283 0.23 -14.70 -3.32
N VAL A 284 0.83 -15.85 -3.01
CA VAL A 284 2.29 -16.06 -3.01
C VAL A 284 2.85 -15.80 -4.40
N ALA A 285 2.26 -16.37 -5.45
CA ALA A 285 2.69 -16.16 -6.83
C ALA A 285 2.57 -14.69 -7.28
N ALA A 286 1.53 -13.99 -6.86
CA ALA A 286 1.36 -12.56 -7.11
C ALA A 286 2.47 -11.73 -6.41
N MET A 287 2.79 -12.03 -5.16
CA MET A 287 3.89 -11.38 -4.45
C MET A 287 5.24 -11.65 -5.11
N GLU A 288 5.51 -12.87 -5.57
CA GLU A 288 6.74 -13.20 -6.31
C GLU A 288 6.89 -12.36 -7.57
N LYS A 289 5.81 -12.17 -8.33
CA LYS A 289 5.80 -11.28 -9.51
C LYS A 289 6.10 -9.83 -9.12
N GLN A 290 5.56 -9.34 -8.00
CA GLN A 290 5.86 -7.99 -7.51
C GLN A 290 7.33 -7.86 -7.07
N VAL A 291 7.89 -8.87 -6.41
CA VAL A 291 9.32 -8.88 -6.07
C VAL A 291 10.18 -8.85 -7.32
N GLN A 292 9.85 -9.67 -8.33
CA GLN A 292 10.52 -9.63 -9.64
C GLN A 292 10.42 -8.24 -10.27
N GLN A 293 9.25 -7.61 -10.21
CA GLN A 293 9.03 -6.29 -10.77
C GLN A 293 9.99 -5.26 -10.15
N TYR A 294 10.09 -5.23 -8.82
CA TYR A 294 10.93 -4.26 -8.11
C TYR A 294 12.43 -4.52 -8.22
N LEU A 295 12.85 -5.77 -8.47
CA LEU A 295 14.26 -6.13 -8.58
C LEU A 295 14.79 -6.10 -10.03
N ARG A 296 13.95 -6.36 -11.04
CA ARG A 296 14.38 -6.46 -12.45
C ARG A 296 14.26 -5.17 -13.24
N TYR A 297 13.19 -4.39 -13.03
CA TYR A 297 12.92 -3.23 -13.88
C TYR A 297 13.49 -1.95 -13.28
N THR A 298 13.99 -1.07 -14.14
CA THR A 298 14.56 0.23 -13.76
C THR A 298 13.46 1.29 -13.67
N PRO A 299 13.47 2.16 -12.64
CA PRO A 299 14.38 2.11 -11.49
C PRO A 299 14.04 0.96 -10.53
N GLN A 300 15.07 0.23 -10.08
CA GLN A 300 14.90 -0.80 -9.05
C GLN A 300 14.39 -0.16 -7.75
N ASN A 301 13.58 -0.89 -6.99
CA ASN A 301 13.08 -0.43 -5.71
C ASN A 301 13.31 -1.50 -4.63
N TYR A 302 14.50 -1.50 -4.05
CA TYR A 302 14.92 -2.45 -3.04
C TYR A 302 14.09 -2.35 -1.75
N GLY A 303 13.60 -1.16 -1.41
CA GLY A 303 12.73 -1.01 -0.25
C GLY A 303 11.37 -1.69 -0.43
N LYS A 304 10.71 -1.49 -1.58
CA LYS A 304 9.46 -2.20 -1.92
C LYS A 304 9.70 -3.70 -2.06
N ALA A 305 10.84 -4.12 -2.64
CA ALA A 305 11.23 -5.53 -2.69
C ALA A 305 11.36 -6.13 -1.29
N ALA A 306 12.05 -5.47 -0.35
CA ALA A 306 12.18 -5.91 1.03
C ALA A 306 10.80 -6.13 1.70
N LYS A 307 9.83 -5.22 1.50
CA LYS A 307 8.47 -5.35 2.06
C LYS A 307 7.74 -6.57 1.50
N ARG A 308 7.82 -6.76 0.18
CA ARG A 308 7.18 -7.91 -0.48
C ARG A 308 7.87 -9.21 -0.11
N MET A 309 9.20 -9.23 0.00
CA MET A 309 9.96 -10.39 0.46
C MET A 309 9.64 -10.74 1.91
N TYR A 310 9.46 -9.77 2.80
CA TYR A 310 9.02 -10.01 4.17
C TYR A 310 7.68 -10.76 4.21
N ASN A 311 6.69 -10.25 3.48
CA ASN A 311 5.37 -10.88 3.39
C ASN A 311 5.41 -12.25 2.72
N LEU A 312 6.21 -12.40 1.66
CA LEU A 312 6.41 -13.68 0.98
C LEU A 312 7.05 -14.71 1.93
N PHE A 313 8.11 -14.34 2.64
CA PHE A 313 8.87 -15.24 3.48
C PHE A 313 8.12 -15.68 4.72
N ARG A 314 7.36 -14.79 5.35
CA ARG A 314 6.51 -15.15 6.49
C ARG A 314 5.34 -16.08 6.09
N LEU A 315 4.89 -16.03 4.84
CA LEU A 315 3.83 -16.91 4.33
C LEU A 315 4.35 -18.23 3.73
N THR A 316 5.64 -18.32 3.40
CA THR A 316 6.27 -19.51 2.78
C THR A 316 7.19 -20.29 3.73
N GLY A 317 7.17 -19.98 5.02
CA GLY A 317 7.96 -20.68 6.04
C GLY A 317 9.43 -20.27 6.12
N ARG A 318 9.85 -19.22 5.41
CA ARG A 318 11.21 -18.65 5.47
C ARG A 318 11.33 -17.65 6.63
N TYR A 319 10.98 -18.10 7.84
CA TYR A 319 10.77 -17.22 8.99
C TYR A 319 12.01 -16.47 9.42
N GLN A 320 13.19 -17.04 9.25
CA GLN A 320 14.45 -16.41 9.58
C GLN A 320 14.76 -15.24 8.65
N GLU A 321 14.59 -15.41 7.35
CA GLU A 321 14.73 -14.30 6.40
C GLU A 321 13.64 -13.25 6.62
N ALA A 322 12.41 -13.66 6.97
CA ALA A 322 11.35 -12.72 7.35
C ALA A 322 11.72 -11.94 8.61
N ALA A 323 12.26 -12.59 9.65
CA ALA A 323 12.73 -11.92 10.87
C ALA A 323 13.86 -10.93 10.56
N PHE A 324 14.84 -11.30 9.73
CA PHE A 324 15.88 -10.35 9.33
C PHE A 324 15.33 -9.15 8.55
N LEU A 325 14.44 -9.39 7.58
CA LEU A 325 13.81 -8.31 6.81
C LEU A 325 12.99 -7.40 7.70
N ARG A 326 12.21 -7.96 8.65
CA ARG A 326 11.46 -7.21 9.65
C ARG A 326 12.32 -6.16 10.35
N GLU A 327 13.53 -6.53 10.75
CA GLU A 327 14.44 -5.61 11.46
C GLU A 327 15.06 -4.53 10.56
N ILE A 328 15.11 -4.72 9.23
CA ILE A 328 15.48 -3.62 8.30
C ILE A 328 14.45 -2.48 8.38
N PHE A 329 13.22 -2.85 8.69
CA PHE A 329 12.12 -1.94 8.94
C PHE A 329 11.92 -1.69 10.42
N ASP A 330 12.86 -1.97 11.32
CA ASP A 330 12.77 -1.46 12.70
C ASP A 330 13.70 -0.24 12.85
N GLU A 331 13.53 0.55 13.90
CA GLU A 331 14.25 1.83 14.11
C GLU A 331 15.78 1.70 13.97
N PRO A 332 16.49 2.74 13.49
CA PRO A 332 16.03 4.04 13.00
C PRO A 332 15.81 4.11 11.48
N THR A 333 15.97 3.00 10.76
CA THR A 333 16.04 2.98 9.29
C THR A 333 14.67 3.11 8.61
N THR A 334 13.59 2.94 9.37
CA THR A 334 12.21 3.13 8.91
C THR A 334 11.95 4.53 8.39
N ILE A 335 12.61 5.55 8.94
CA ILE A 335 12.41 6.94 8.52
C ILE A 335 12.75 7.14 7.05
N LEU A 336 13.69 6.36 6.51
CA LEU A 336 14.07 6.43 5.10
C LEU A 336 12.94 5.98 4.17
N TYR A 337 11.90 5.29 4.66
CA TYR A 337 10.70 5.06 3.85
C TYR A 337 9.85 6.31 3.67
N GLN A 338 9.87 7.25 4.61
CA GLN A 338 9.14 8.50 4.46
C GLN A 338 9.67 9.33 3.29
N VAL A 339 10.93 9.10 2.87
CA VAL A 339 11.46 9.68 1.62
C VAL A 339 10.58 9.32 0.43
N TRP A 340 10.12 8.07 0.32
CA TRP A 340 9.22 7.65 -0.77
C TRP A 340 7.84 8.29 -0.67
N SER A 341 7.35 8.54 0.55
CA SER A 341 6.09 9.27 0.75
C SER A 341 6.24 10.73 0.30
N LEU A 342 7.32 11.40 0.72
CA LEU A 342 7.67 12.74 0.27
C LEU A 342 7.80 12.81 -1.26
N ILE A 343 8.48 11.86 -1.90
CA ILE A 343 8.59 11.80 -3.36
C ILE A 343 7.22 11.73 -4.02
N ARG A 344 6.29 10.96 -3.47
CA ARG A 344 4.92 10.90 -4.00
C ARG A 344 4.18 12.23 -3.81
N THR A 345 4.29 12.85 -2.63
CA THR A 345 3.71 14.18 -2.37
C THR A 345 4.25 15.22 -3.35
N ILE A 346 5.55 15.16 -3.69
CA ILE A 346 6.16 15.99 -4.73
C ILE A 346 5.48 15.70 -6.09
N ASP A 347 5.41 14.44 -6.50
CA ASP A 347 4.82 14.05 -7.79
C ASP A 347 3.36 14.52 -7.91
N ASP A 348 2.61 14.52 -6.81
CA ASP A 348 1.21 15.00 -6.78
C ASP A 348 1.10 16.53 -6.72
N ALA A 349 2.05 17.22 -6.07
CA ALA A 349 2.06 18.69 -5.97
C ALA A 349 2.47 19.40 -7.28
N PHE A 350 3.18 18.73 -8.19
CA PHE A 350 3.66 19.31 -9.45
C PHE A 350 2.89 18.82 -10.69
N LYS A 351 1.70 18.24 -10.49
CA LYS A 351 0.74 17.96 -11.57
C LYS A 351 -0.15 19.18 -11.86
N PRO A 352 -0.58 19.39 -13.12
CA PRO A 352 -1.56 20.44 -13.44
C PRO A 352 -2.82 20.33 -12.56
N GLY A 353 -3.23 21.44 -11.95
CA GLY A 353 -4.38 21.47 -11.05
C GLY A 353 -4.11 20.99 -9.61
N ALA A 354 -2.85 20.71 -9.26
CA ALA A 354 -2.46 20.41 -7.89
C ALA A 354 -2.81 21.54 -6.91
N THR A 355 -3.20 21.15 -5.70
CA THR A 355 -3.75 22.04 -4.69
C THR A 355 -2.94 22.03 -3.40
N ILE A 356 -1.94 21.14 -3.30
CA ILE A 356 -1.07 21.03 -2.14
C ILE A 356 -0.21 22.29 -2.06
N PRO A 357 -0.31 23.11 -0.99
CA PRO A 357 0.51 24.31 -0.86
C PRO A 357 1.99 23.97 -0.79
N LEU A 358 2.83 24.77 -1.46
CA LEU A 358 4.30 24.59 -1.44
C LEU A 358 4.85 24.59 -0.01
N ASP A 359 4.30 25.45 0.86
CA ASP A 359 4.74 25.54 2.25
C ASP A 359 4.54 24.23 3.03
N ASN A 360 3.49 23.47 2.72
CA ASN A 360 3.27 22.16 3.34
C ASN A 360 4.33 21.15 2.87
N LEU A 361 4.67 21.16 1.58
CA LEU A 361 5.71 20.30 1.02
C LEU A 361 7.09 20.62 1.61
N LEU A 362 7.40 21.91 1.78
CA LEU A 362 8.65 22.35 2.41
C LEU A 362 8.69 21.96 3.89
N ALA A 363 7.59 22.13 4.62
CA ALA A 363 7.49 21.71 6.02
C ALA A 363 7.67 20.19 6.17
N GLU A 364 7.07 19.38 5.29
CA GLU A 364 7.25 17.92 5.28
C GLU A 364 8.71 17.54 4.98
N THR A 365 9.36 18.25 4.05
CA THR A 365 10.79 18.04 3.76
C THR A 365 11.66 18.40 4.96
N ASP A 366 11.39 19.54 5.62
CA ASP A 366 12.10 20.00 6.81
C ASP A 366 11.92 19.00 7.98
N HIS A 367 10.73 18.46 8.17
CA HIS A 367 10.45 17.41 9.17
C HIS A 367 11.23 16.13 8.88
N LEU A 368 11.25 15.68 7.62
CA LEU A 368 12.01 14.50 7.23
C LEU A 368 13.51 14.67 7.48
N ILE A 369 14.06 15.86 7.22
CA ILE A 369 15.46 16.16 7.53
C ILE A 369 15.74 16.01 9.02
N VAL A 370 14.90 16.61 9.88
CA VAL A 370 15.05 16.52 11.34
C VAL A 370 14.93 15.07 11.80
N ALA A 371 13.97 14.33 11.27
CA ALA A 371 13.76 12.93 11.64
C ALA A 371 14.94 12.05 11.22
N VAL A 372 15.55 12.28 10.04
CA VAL A 372 16.77 11.59 9.62
C VAL A 372 17.94 11.91 10.55
N ILE A 373 18.11 13.17 10.99
CA ILE A 373 19.16 13.57 11.94
C ILE A 373 18.98 12.89 13.30
N GLN A 374 17.74 12.75 13.77
CA GLN A 374 17.45 12.11 15.07
C GLN A 374 17.61 10.60 15.02
N ALA A 375 17.36 9.99 13.86
CA ALA A 375 17.31 8.56 13.70
C ALA A 375 18.67 7.98 13.29
N LEU A 376 19.35 8.58 12.30
CA LEU A 376 20.60 8.04 11.77
C LEU A 376 21.81 8.72 12.40
N GLU A 377 22.97 8.06 12.30
CA GLU A 377 24.25 8.59 12.78
C GLU A 377 25.34 8.44 11.71
N GLY A 378 26.35 9.32 11.76
CA GLY A 378 27.61 9.17 11.03
C GLY A 378 27.55 9.59 9.55
N GLU A 379 28.34 8.92 8.71
CA GLU A 379 28.49 9.31 7.30
C GLU A 379 27.17 9.16 6.50
N LYS A 380 26.36 8.13 6.81
CA LYS A 380 25.09 7.87 6.14
C LYS A 380 24.05 8.96 6.41
N GLU A 381 23.94 9.39 7.67
CA GLU A 381 23.11 10.53 8.07
C GLU A 381 23.54 11.79 7.32
N THR A 382 24.84 12.12 7.38
CA THR A 382 25.41 13.32 6.75
C THR A 382 25.11 13.36 5.25
N GLU A 383 25.24 12.22 4.58
CA GLU A 383 24.97 12.12 3.15
C GLU A 383 23.49 12.32 2.81
N ILE A 384 22.59 11.62 3.50
CA ILE A 384 21.14 11.72 3.23
C ILE A 384 20.62 13.13 3.53
N VAL A 385 21.03 13.73 4.65
CA VAL A 385 20.66 15.10 5.03
C VAL A 385 21.13 16.11 3.97
N ARG A 386 22.34 15.95 3.44
CA ARG A 386 22.86 16.81 2.36
C ARG A 386 22.00 16.75 1.10
N TYR A 387 21.57 15.56 0.68
CA TYR A 387 20.69 15.42 -0.49
C TYR A 387 19.29 15.99 -0.23
N LEU A 388 18.72 15.75 0.97
CA LEU A 388 17.42 16.31 1.34
C LEU A 388 17.44 17.85 1.43
N LEU A 389 18.48 18.46 2.01
CA LEU A 389 18.65 19.91 2.05
C LEU A 389 18.76 20.53 0.64
N ARG A 390 19.48 19.85 -0.26
CA ARG A 390 19.58 20.28 -1.66
C ARG A 390 18.22 20.19 -2.36
N LEU A 391 17.49 19.09 -2.18
CA LEU A 391 16.14 18.93 -2.73
C LEU A 391 15.21 20.03 -2.21
N ARG A 392 15.22 20.27 -0.89
CA ARG A 392 14.45 21.33 -0.22
C ARG A 392 14.73 22.72 -0.79
N ASP A 393 15.99 23.09 -0.97
CA ASP A 393 16.38 24.37 -1.57
C ASP A 393 15.84 24.51 -3.01
N LEU A 394 15.95 23.46 -3.82
CA LEU A 394 15.44 23.46 -5.20
C LEU A 394 13.92 23.54 -5.26
N LEU A 395 13.21 22.80 -4.40
CA LEU A 395 11.76 22.83 -4.27
C LEU A 395 11.25 24.23 -3.90
N SER A 396 11.97 24.95 -3.02
CA SER A 396 11.57 26.30 -2.59
C SER A 396 11.54 27.35 -3.70
N ARG A 397 12.09 27.02 -4.88
CA ARG A 397 12.15 27.88 -6.07
C ARG A 397 11.18 27.43 -7.16
N GLN A 398 10.43 26.36 -6.94
CA GLN A 398 9.45 25.85 -7.89
C GLN A 398 8.08 26.50 -7.67
N GLN A 399 7.21 26.40 -8.67
CA GLN A 399 5.81 26.79 -8.58
C GLN A 399 4.94 25.54 -8.62
N VAL A 400 4.07 25.36 -7.62
CA VAL A 400 3.11 24.25 -7.55
C VAL A 400 2.22 24.25 -8.80
N GLY A 401 1.93 23.05 -9.31
CA GLY A 401 1.16 22.86 -10.53
C GLY A 401 1.94 23.02 -11.84
N GLU A 402 3.22 23.41 -11.78
CA GLU A 402 4.13 23.41 -12.93
C GLU A 402 5.06 22.20 -12.88
N THR A 403 5.55 21.77 -14.04
CA THR A 403 6.54 20.68 -14.10
C THR A 403 7.82 21.09 -13.37
N LEU A 404 8.36 20.16 -12.58
CA LEU A 404 9.65 20.36 -11.90
C LEU A 404 10.76 20.71 -12.89
N THR A 405 11.63 21.64 -12.50
CA THR A 405 12.86 21.91 -13.23
C THR A 405 13.76 20.67 -13.29
N GLU A 406 14.56 20.56 -14.35
CA GLU A 406 15.53 19.44 -14.52
C GLU A 406 16.46 19.28 -13.31
N GLN A 407 16.83 20.39 -12.65
CA GLN A 407 17.66 20.37 -11.45
C GLN A 407 16.93 19.77 -10.24
N ALA A 408 15.65 20.11 -10.05
CA ALA A 408 14.84 19.57 -8.98
C ALA A 408 14.56 18.07 -9.21
N GLU A 409 14.28 17.66 -10.45
CA GLU A 409 14.14 16.24 -10.81
C GLU A 409 15.43 15.45 -10.58
N ALA A 410 16.60 16.02 -10.92
CA ALA A 410 17.87 15.38 -10.64
C ALA A 410 18.10 15.19 -9.14
N ALA A 411 17.83 16.21 -8.32
CA ALA A 411 17.97 16.11 -6.86
C ALA A 411 16.97 15.09 -6.25
N ARG A 412 15.74 15.05 -6.78
CA ARG A 412 14.73 14.05 -6.43
C ARG A 412 15.23 12.63 -6.73
N ALA A 413 15.79 12.40 -7.92
CA ALA A 413 16.36 11.11 -8.30
C ALA A 413 17.58 10.71 -7.45
N GLU A 414 18.44 11.66 -7.07
CA GLU A 414 19.58 11.41 -6.17
C GLU A 414 19.13 10.96 -4.77
N VAL A 415 18.12 11.62 -4.20
CA VAL A 415 17.50 11.23 -2.92
C VAL A 415 16.90 9.82 -2.98
N ILE A 416 16.24 9.48 -4.09
CA ILE A 416 15.73 8.12 -4.32
C ILE A 416 16.87 7.11 -4.35
N ASN A 417 17.94 7.40 -5.08
CA ASN A 417 19.07 6.48 -5.26
C ASN A 417 19.82 6.20 -3.96
N ILE A 418 20.08 7.21 -3.13
CA ILE A 418 20.79 7.02 -1.86
C ILE A 418 20.01 6.11 -0.91
N VAL A 419 18.69 6.30 -0.82
CA VAL A 419 17.80 5.45 -0.01
C VAL A 419 17.72 4.03 -0.60
N ASN A 420 17.63 3.92 -1.92
CA ASN A 420 17.55 2.62 -2.58
C ASN A 420 18.83 1.78 -2.35
N ASN A 421 20.01 2.41 -2.44
CA ASN A 421 21.29 1.76 -2.14
C ASN A 421 21.37 1.30 -0.69
N PHE A 422 20.84 2.10 0.25
CA PHE A 422 20.76 1.72 1.65
C PHE A 422 20.01 0.39 1.85
N PHE A 423 18.83 0.23 1.25
CA PHE A 423 18.06 -1.02 1.35
C PHE A 423 18.74 -2.20 0.67
N TYR A 424 19.40 -1.96 -0.47
CA TYR A 424 20.19 -2.99 -1.14
C TYR A 424 21.30 -3.53 -0.23
N GLU A 425 22.12 -2.65 0.35
CA GLU A 425 23.23 -3.03 1.23
C GLU A 425 22.74 -3.87 2.44
N LYS A 426 21.65 -3.44 3.08
CA LYS A 426 21.09 -4.14 4.23
C LYS A 426 20.55 -5.52 3.85
N MET A 427 19.78 -5.62 2.77
CA MET A 427 19.27 -6.91 2.30
C MET A 427 20.39 -7.85 1.85
N ALA A 428 21.39 -7.34 1.13
CA ALA A 428 22.49 -8.13 0.61
C ALA A 428 23.42 -8.68 1.72
N GLY A 429 23.34 -8.13 2.92
CA GLY A 429 24.14 -8.58 4.06
C GLY A 429 23.72 -9.92 4.66
N LEU A 430 22.51 -10.42 4.39
CA LEU A 430 22.15 -11.82 4.67
C LEU A 430 22.34 -12.67 3.40
N PRO A 431 23.27 -13.65 3.37
CA PRO A 431 23.62 -14.39 2.16
C PRO A 431 22.43 -15.09 1.47
N THR A 432 21.45 -15.57 2.22
CA THR A 432 20.26 -16.25 1.67
C THR A 432 19.28 -15.28 1.00
N ILE A 433 19.15 -14.06 1.51
CA ILE A 433 18.38 -12.99 0.89
C ILE A 433 19.10 -12.52 -0.38
N LYS A 434 20.41 -12.32 -0.30
CA LYS A 434 21.23 -12.00 -1.48
C LYS A 434 21.09 -13.05 -2.57
N ALA A 435 21.24 -14.33 -2.23
CA ALA A 435 21.13 -15.42 -3.19
C ALA A 435 19.74 -15.44 -3.87
N TYR A 436 18.68 -15.19 -3.09
CA TYR A 436 17.32 -15.08 -3.63
C TYR A 436 17.17 -13.87 -4.57
N MET A 437 17.69 -12.69 -4.20
CA MET A 437 17.68 -11.53 -5.09
C MET A 437 18.45 -11.80 -6.38
N ASP A 438 19.65 -12.38 -6.29
CA ASP A 438 20.49 -12.73 -7.44
C ASP A 438 19.76 -13.74 -8.35
N GLU A 439 19.06 -14.72 -7.79
CA GLU A 439 18.24 -15.69 -8.54
C GLU A 439 17.07 -15.00 -9.26
N VAL A 440 16.34 -14.15 -8.55
CA VAL A 440 15.25 -13.36 -9.11
C VAL A 440 15.77 -12.46 -10.22
N GLN A 441 16.96 -11.86 -10.12
CA GLN A 441 17.49 -10.94 -11.13
C GLN A 441 18.12 -11.62 -12.35
N LYS A 442 18.30 -12.95 -12.35
CA LYS A 442 18.77 -13.66 -13.54
C LYS A 442 17.79 -13.47 -14.71
N PRO A 443 18.29 -13.18 -15.92
CA PRO A 443 17.47 -13.25 -17.13
C PRO A 443 16.85 -14.64 -17.24
N ALA A 444 15.58 -14.70 -17.63
CA ALA A 444 14.88 -15.97 -17.91
C ALA A 444 15.52 -16.70 -19.11
#